data_AF-A0A2A4GAT4-F1
#
_entry.id   AF-A0A2A4GAT4-F1
#
_cell.length_a   1.000
_cell.length_b   1.000
_cell.length_c   1.000
_cell.angle_alpha   90.00
_cell.angle_beta   90.00
_cell.angle_gamma   90.00
#
_symmetry.space_group_name_H-M   'P 1'
#
loop_
_entity.id
_entity.type
_entity.pdbx_description
1 polymer ?
#
loop_
_entity_poly.entity_id
_entity_poly.type
_entity_poly.pdbx_seq_one_letter_code
_entity_poly.pdbx_strand_id
1 'polypeptide(L)'
;MKTIAWLCGSACLLAASISFPARAADGLAAGVFLGSPMSGVTIKQDQFKIQAGIDKFGIAIDGTWNLGEWLGRMEYAPMYIYAGGQWVDDSTHQWGPRAGLGVTLPVGTGDVELFAEAGTTWYWEEKGDIEFEGAAGARMYF
;
A
#
# COMPACT_ATOMS: atom_id res chain seq x y z
N MET A 1 -2.84 -62.78 -11.95
CA MET A 1 -4.22 -62.27 -11.78
C MET A 1 -4.18 -61.10 -10.81
N LYS A 2 -4.57 -59.89 -11.26
CA LYS A 2 -5.06 -58.71 -10.48
C LYS A 2 -4.10 -58.13 -9.38
N THR A 3 -3.83 -56.85 -9.21
CA THR A 3 -4.36 -55.57 -9.74
C THR A 3 -3.40 -54.45 -9.31
N ILE A 4 -3.22 -53.45 -10.16
CA ILE A 4 -2.63 -52.13 -9.89
C ILE A 4 -3.59 -51.32 -9.01
N ALA A 5 -3.09 -50.61 -8.00
CA ALA A 5 -3.79 -49.48 -7.39
C ALA A 5 -2.78 -48.44 -6.88
N TRP A 6 -2.79 -47.31 -7.57
CA TRP A 6 -2.15 -46.05 -7.22
C TRP A 6 -2.81 -45.44 -5.99
N LEU A 7 -2.03 -44.84 -5.09
CA LEU A 7 -2.49 -43.74 -4.24
C LEU A 7 -1.38 -42.70 -4.12
N CYS A 8 -1.44 -41.74 -5.05
CA CYS A 8 -0.89 -40.40 -4.87
C CYS A 8 -1.56 -39.72 -3.67
N GLY A 9 -0.81 -38.84 -3.02
CA GLY A 9 -1.38 -37.61 -2.47
C GLY A 9 -1.66 -37.62 -0.98
N SER A 10 -0.70 -37.14 -0.20
CA SER A 10 -0.96 -36.33 1.00
C SER A 10 0.30 -35.54 1.34
N ALA A 11 0.62 -34.57 0.49
CA ALA A 11 1.44 -33.44 0.91
C ALA A 11 0.54 -32.55 1.76
N CYS A 12 0.71 -32.62 3.08
CA CYS A 12 0.15 -31.67 4.04
C CYS A 12 0.70 -30.27 3.73
N LEU A 13 0.06 -29.56 2.80
CA LEU A 13 0.11 -28.11 2.73
C LEU A 13 -0.63 -27.58 3.95
N LEU A 14 0.13 -27.29 5.00
CA LEU A 14 -0.25 -26.38 6.08
C LEU A 14 -0.49 -25.00 5.46
N ALA A 15 -1.65 -24.81 4.85
CA ALA A 15 -2.23 -23.50 4.66
C ALA A 15 -2.56 -22.98 6.06
N ALA A 16 -1.63 -22.23 6.64
CA ALA A 16 -1.94 -21.36 7.76
C ALA A 16 -3.03 -20.41 7.27
N SER A 17 -4.27 -20.72 7.64
CA SER A 17 -5.41 -19.82 7.54
C SER A 17 -5.16 -18.69 8.53
N ILE A 18 -4.34 -17.72 8.11
CA ILE A 18 -4.23 -16.45 8.82
C ILE A 18 -5.56 -15.75 8.56
N SER A 19 -6.52 -15.94 9.47
CA SER A 19 -7.71 -15.12 9.52
C SER A 19 -7.26 -13.72 9.90
N PHE A 20 -6.91 -12.91 8.90
CA PHE A 20 -6.77 -11.48 9.10
C PHE A 20 -8.17 -10.96 9.44
N PRO A 21 -8.43 -10.42 10.65
CA PRO A 21 -9.61 -9.63 10.83
C PRO A 21 -9.47 -8.45 9.87
N ALA A 22 -10.28 -8.46 8.81
CA ALA A 22 -10.46 -7.30 7.95
C ALA A 22 -11.23 -6.24 8.76
N ARG A 23 -10.56 -5.65 9.76
CA ARG A 23 -10.94 -4.29 10.15
C ARG A 23 -10.45 -3.45 8.99
N ALA A 24 -11.39 -2.90 8.22
CA ALA A 24 -11.15 -1.60 7.63
C ALA A 24 -10.73 -0.72 8.80
N ALA A 25 -9.44 -0.42 8.89
CA ALA A 25 -8.93 0.48 9.89
C ALA A 25 -9.34 1.89 9.45
N ASP A 26 -10.62 2.18 9.68
CA ASP A 26 -11.25 3.49 9.59
C ASP A 26 -10.91 4.23 10.88
N GLY A 27 -10.31 5.40 10.75
CA GLY A 27 -9.74 6.14 11.87
C GLY A 27 -8.47 6.90 11.51
N LEU A 28 -7.97 7.65 12.49
CA LEU A 28 -6.72 8.39 12.38
C LEU A 28 -5.55 7.42 12.59
N ALA A 29 -4.59 7.42 11.67
CA ALA A 29 -3.34 6.72 11.79
C ALA A 29 -2.16 7.64 11.52
N ALA A 30 -1.06 7.42 12.22
CA ALA A 30 0.21 8.10 11.97
C ALA A 30 1.34 7.09 11.89
N GLY A 31 2.35 7.37 11.09
CA GLY A 31 3.40 6.41 10.80
C GLY A 31 4.61 6.98 10.10
N VAL A 32 5.49 6.08 9.71
CA VAL A 32 6.70 6.37 8.94
C VAL A 32 6.76 5.52 7.68
N PHE A 33 7.44 6.02 6.66
CA PHE A 33 7.62 5.31 5.40
C PHE A 33 9.00 5.58 4.81
N LEU A 34 9.48 4.60 4.05
CA LEU A 34 10.71 4.64 3.28
C LEU A 34 10.38 4.35 1.83
N GLY A 35 10.89 5.15 0.89
CA GLY A 35 10.54 4.97 -0.51
C GLY A 35 11.15 6.00 -1.45
N SER A 36 10.65 5.97 -2.68
CA SER A 36 10.83 7.02 -3.69
C SER A 36 9.51 7.76 -3.92
N PRO A 37 9.57 9.07 -4.19
CA PRO A 37 10.78 9.90 -4.31
C PRO A 37 11.29 10.38 -2.94
N MET A 38 10.52 10.14 -1.88
CA MET A 38 10.79 10.60 -0.53
C MET A 38 10.45 9.52 0.50
N SER A 39 10.96 9.72 1.70
CA SER A 39 10.79 8.94 2.91
C SER A 39 10.50 9.90 4.06
N GLY A 40 9.62 9.53 4.98
CA GLY A 40 9.26 10.42 6.08
C GLY A 40 8.10 9.92 6.89
N VAL A 41 7.15 10.82 7.17
CA VAL A 41 5.99 10.54 8.03
C VAL A 41 4.70 10.54 7.22
N THR A 42 3.77 9.68 7.63
CA THR A 42 2.45 9.55 7.02
C THR A 42 1.37 9.76 8.06
N ILE A 43 0.29 10.41 7.66
CA ILE A 43 -0.95 10.50 8.42
C ILE A 43 -2.07 10.03 7.49
N LYS A 44 -2.91 9.12 7.96
CA LYS A 44 -4.09 8.66 7.25
C LYS A 44 -5.33 8.92 8.11
N GLN A 45 -6.38 9.43 7.50
CA GLN A 45 -7.70 9.51 8.09
C GLN A 45 -8.72 9.05 7.05
N ASP A 46 -9.37 7.93 7.33
CA ASP A 46 -10.33 7.28 6.43
C ASP A 46 -9.73 7.05 5.04
N GLN A 47 -10.30 7.67 4.01
CA GLN A 47 -9.84 7.58 2.63
C GLN A 47 -8.69 8.54 2.32
N PHE A 48 -8.38 9.51 3.19
CA PHE A 48 -7.36 10.52 2.93
C PHE A 48 -6.03 10.14 3.58
N LYS A 49 -4.94 10.30 2.83
CA LYS A 49 -3.58 10.06 3.30
C LYS A 49 -2.69 11.24 2.91
N ILE A 50 -1.93 11.73 3.89
CA ILE A 50 -0.94 12.79 3.72
C ILE A 50 0.43 12.19 4.05
N GLN A 51 1.41 12.41 3.19
CA GLN A 51 2.79 11.99 3.41
C GLN A 51 3.68 13.22 3.35
N ALA A 52 4.57 13.38 4.33
CA ALA A 52 5.57 14.44 4.35
C ALA A 52 6.96 13.83 4.33
N GLY A 53 7.75 14.21 3.34
CA GLY A 53 9.13 13.77 3.15
C GLY A 53 10.10 14.50 4.08
N ILE A 54 11.02 13.74 4.68
CA ILE A 54 12.07 14.23 5.58
C ILE A 54 13.45 14.11 4.91
N ASP A 55 13.69 13.04 4.15
CA ASP A 55 14.93 12.84 3.40
C ASP A 55 15.05 13.80 2.20
N LYS A 56 13.96 13.98 1.47
CA LYS A 56 13.69 15.03 0.52
C LYS A 56 12.44 15.75 0.98
N PHE A 57 12.52 17.07 1.07
CA PHE A 57 11.38 17.85 1.50
C PHE A 57 10.28 17.74 0.45
N GLY A 58 9.08 17.34 0.86
CA GLY A 58 8.00 17.09 -0.07
C GLY A 58 6.72 16.76 0.66
N ILE A 59 5.60 16.88 -0.05
CA ILE A 59 4.27 16.56 0.45
C ILE A 59 3.50 15.81 -0.61
N ALA A 60 2.84 14.72 -0.22
CA ALA A 60 1.89 14.01 -1.07
C ALA A 60 0.54 13.93 -0.36
N ILE A 61 -0.53 14.10 -1.13
CA ILE A 61 -1.91 14.01 -0.66
C ILE A 61 -2.62 13.05 -1.59
N ASP A 62 -3.10 11.94 -1.03
CA ASP A 62 -3.71 10.84 -1.75
C ASP A 62 -5.10 10.52 -1.19
N GLY A 63 -6.04 10.22 -2.08
CA GLY A 63 -7.21 9.42 -1.77
C GLY A 63 -6.87 7.93 -1.88
N THR A 64 -7.40 7.11 -0.98
CA THR A 64 -7.19 5.66 -0.92
C THR A 64 -8.53 4.94 -0.87
N TRP A 65 -8.70 3.89 -1.68
CA TRP A 65 -9.94 3.12 -1.74
C TRP A 65 -9.65 1.63 -1.67
N ASN A 66 -10.34 0.93 -0.77
CA ASN A 66 -10.18 -0.51 -0.59
C ASN A 66 -10.61 -1.25 -1.86
N LEU A 67 -9.71 -2.06 -2.42
CA LEU A 67 -9.95 -2.76 -3.68
C LEU A 67 -10.94 -3.92 -3.50
N GLY A 68 -10.93 -4.57 -2.33
CA GLY A 68 -11.89 -5.62 -1.99
C GLY A 68 -13.32 -5.10 -1.89
N GLU A 69 -13.52 -3.93 -1.29
CA GLU A 69 -14.83 -3.27 -1.24
C GLU A 69 -15.26 -2.80 -2.63
N TRP A 70 -14.35 -2.15 -3.37
CA TRP A 70 -14.65 -1.61 -4.69
C TRP A 70 -15.03 -2.69 -5.70
N LEU A 71 -14.38 -3.86 -5.64
CA LEU A 71 -14.64 -5.00 -6.53
C LEU A 71 -15.68 -6.00 -5.98
N GLY A 72 -16.16 -5.81 -4.74
CA GLY A 72 -17.03 -6.78 -4.06
C GLY A 72 -16.36 -8.15 -3.83
N ARG A 73 -15.03 -8.16 -3.66
CA ARG A 73 -14.19 -9.37 -3.57
C ARG A 73 -13.28 -9.29 -2.35
N MET A 74 -13.65 -9.93 -1.26
CA MET A 74 -12.90 -9.89 0.01
C MET A 74 -11.48 -10.45 -0.08
N GLU A 75 -11.18 -11.26 -1.11
CA GLU A 75 -9.82 -11.70 -1.44
C GLU A 75 -8.84 -10.53 -1.69
N TYR A 76 -9.34 -9.35 -2.10
CA TYR A 76 -8.56 -8.12 -2.29
C TYR A 76 -8.73 -7.11 -1.15
N ALA A 77 -9.32 -7.51 -0.01
CA ALA A 77 -9.43 -6.66 1.17
C ALA A 77 -8.09 -6.07 1.68
N PRO A 78 -6.93 -6.76 1.61
CA PRO A 78 -5.66 -6.14 2.01
C PRO A 78 -5.09 -5.19 0.96
N MET A 79 -5.76 -5.00 -0.19
CA MET A 79 -5.29 -4.15 -1.28
C MET A 79 -6.11 -2.87 -1.35
N TYR A 80 -5.48 -1.79 -1.79
CA TYR A 80 -6.15 -0.54 -2.09
C TYR A 80 -5.55 0.10 -3.33
N ILE A 81 -6.35 0.92 -4.00
CA ILE A 81 -5.84 1.88 -4.98
C ILE A 81 -5.59 3.21 -4.27
N TYR A 82 -4.59 3.95 -4.73
CA TYR A 82 -4.42 5.34 -4.34
C TYR A 82 -4.32 6.23 -5.56
N ALA A 83 -4.80 7.46 -5.44
CA ALA A 83 -4.64 8.51 -6.43
C ALA A 83 -4.59 9.87 -5.75
N GLY A 84 -3.72 10.75 -6.24
CA GLY A 84 -3.44 12.00 -5.57
C GLY A 84 -2.47 12.87 -6.34
N GLY A 85 -1.84 13.78 -5.61
CA GLY A 85 -0.77 14.62 -6.12
C GLY A 85 0.37 14.66 -5.13
N GLN A 86 1.57 14.85 -5.65
CA GLN A 86 2.75 15.12 -4.84
C GLN A 86 3.50 16.34 -5.34
N TRP A 87 4.14 17.01 -4.40
CA TRP A 87 5.13 18.03 -4.64
C TRP A 87 6.41 17.64 -3.90
N VAL A 88 7.56 17.73 -4.57
CA VAL A 88 8.86 17.41 -3.98
C VAL A 88 9.81 18.56 -4.32
N ASP A 89 10.57 18.99 -3.33
CA ASP A 89 11.65 19.95 -3.49
C ASP A 89 12.87 19.23 -4.08
N ASP A 90 12.79 18.91 -5.37
CA ASP A 90 13.90 18.37 -6.15
C ASP A 90 14.06 19.21 -7.43
N SER A 91 15.29 19.30 -7.92
CA SER A 91 15.70 20.15 -9.04
C SER A 91 15.04 19.81 -10.39
N THR A 92 14.40 18.65 -10.50
CA THR A 92 13.77 18.13 -11.73
C THR A 92 12.34 17.59 -11.54
N HIS A 93 11.84 17.53 -10.31
CA HIS A 93 10.62 16.78 -9.95
C HIS A 93 9.74 17.61 -9.00
N GLN A 94 9.27 18.76 -9.47
CA GLN A 94 8.56 19.69 -8.59
C GLN A 94 7.17 19.22 -8.21
N TRP A 95 6.32 18.85 -9.17
CA TRP A 95 4.95 18.40 -8.88
C TRP A 95 4.41 17.45 -9.94
N GLY A 96 3.48 16.58 -9.51
CA GLY A 96 2.83 15.67 -10.42
C GLY A 96 1.65 14.92 -9.78
N PRO A 97 0.61 14.57 -10.56
CA PRO A 97 -0.35 13.58 -10.12
C PRO A 97 0.33 12.22 -9.97
N ARG A 98 -0.10 11.45 -8.97
CA ARG A 98 0.35 10.08 -8.73
C ARG A 98 -0.84 9.15 -8.61
N ALA A 99 -0.65 7.90 -9.02
CA ALA A 99 -1.63 6.85 -8.84
C ALA A 99 -0.93 5.49 -8.72
N GLY A 100 -1.52 4.57 -7.98
CA GLY A 100 -0.92 3.26 -7.79
C GLY A 100 -1.76 2.31 -6.96
N LEU A 101 -1.10 1.23 -6.58
CA LEU A 101 -1.65 0.17 -5.74
C LEU A 101 -0.87 0.11 -4.45
N GLY A 102 -1.59 -0.19 -3.37
CA GLY A 102 -0.99 -0.50 -2.10
C GLY A 102 -1.55 -1.76 -1.50
N VAL A 103 -0.78 -2.33 -0.59
CA VAL A 103 -1.16 -3.45 0.26
C VAL A 103 -1.00 -3.05 1.71
N THR A 104 -1.89 -3.52 2.57
CA THR A 104 -1.79 -3.38 4.02
C THR A 104 -1.80 -4.74 4.71
N LEU A 105 -1.04 -4.83 5.80
CA LEU A 105 -0.90 -6.02 6.63
C LEU A 105 -1.02 -5.59 8.09
N PRO A 106 -2.11 -5.93 8.79
CA PRO A 106 -2.21 -5.67 10.22
C PRO A 106 -1.22 -6.57 10.99
N VAL A 107 -0.56 -6.00 12.00
CA VAL A 107 0.44 -6.68 12.84
C VAL A 107 0.03 -6.60 14.31
N GLY A 108 0.18 -7.72 15.02
CA GLY A 108 -0.09 -7.79 16.46
C GLY A 108 -1.59 -7.70 16.80
N THR A 109 -1.94 -6.83 17.75
CA THR A 109 -3.32 -6.61 18.20
C THR A 109 -4.21 -5.87 17.19
N GLY A 110 -3.65 -5.48 16.03
CA GLY A 110 -4.35 -4.80 14.95
C GLY A 110 -4.20 -3.28 14.96
N ASP A 111 -3.59 -2.71 16.00
CA ASP A 111 -3.37 -1.26 16.11
C ASP A 111 -2.19 -0.79 15.27
N VAL A 112 -1.33 -1.71 14.82
CA VAL A 112 -0.19 -1.43 13.94
C VAL A 112 -0.45 -2.08 12.59
N GLU A 113 -0.19 -1.34 11.52
CA GLU A 113 -0.34 -1.79 10.15
C GLU A 113 0.93 -1.51 9.36
N LEU A 114 1.46 -2.55 8.71
CA LEU A 114 2.48 -2.41 7.70
C LEU A 114 1.81 -2.14 6.37
N PHE A 115 2.40 -1.25 5.56
CA PHE A 115 1.91 -1.01 4.22
C PHE A 115 3.07 -0.99 3.22
N ALA A 116 2.75 -1.32 1.99
CA ALA A 116 3.63 -1.13 0.85
C ALA A 116 2.80 -0.59 -0.32
N GLU A 117 3.37 0.33 -1.07
CA GLU A 117 2.77 1.06 -2.18
C GLU A 117 3.71 1.04 -3.37
N ALA A 118 3.14 0.92 -4.56
CA ALA A 118 3.85 1.04 -5.80
C ALA A 118 2.94 1.67 -6.85
N GLY A 119 3.47 2.62 -7.62
CA GLY A 119 2.67 3.34 -8.60
C GLY A 119 3.51 4.23 -9.48
N THR A 120 2.82 5.07 -10.24
CA THR A 120 3.44 6.01 -11.16
C THR A 120 3.15 7.44 -10.76
N THR A 121 4.15 8.29 -10.91
CA THR A 121 3.99 9.75 -10.82
C THR A 121 4.28 10.36 -12.18
N TRP A 122 3.40 11.27 -12.60
CA TRP A 122 3.55 12.03 -13.85
C TRP A 122 4.08 13.42 -13.54
N TYR A 123 5.36 13.66 -13.78
CA TYR A 123 5.95 14.97 -13.52
C TYR A 123 5.69 15.92 -14.69
N TRP A 124 5.29 17.16 -14.37
CA TRP A 124 4.93 18.15 -15.39
C TRP A 124 6.15 18.79 -16.09
N GLU A 125 7.37 18.55 -15.58
CA GLU A 125 8.58 19.25 -16.03
C GLU A 125 9.12 18.70 -17.37
N GLU A 126 9.61 19.61 -18.22
CA GLU A 126 10.01 19.64 -19.65
C GLU A 126 9.92 18.42 -20.60
N LYS A 127 9.76 17.17 -20.13
CA LYS A 127 9.58 15.97 -20.96
C LYS A 127 8.42 15.06 -20.58
N GLY A 128 7.67 15.38 -19.53
CA GLY A 128 6.50 14.56 -19.15
C GLY A 128 6.92 13.16 -18.76
N ASP A 129 7.94 13.06 -17.90
CA ASP A 129 8.50 11.78 -17.48
C ASP A 129 7.56 11.09 -16.49
N ILE A 130 7.25 9.83 -16.78
CA ILE A 130 6.49 8.94 -15.92
C ILE A 130 7.51 8.15 -15.10
N GLU A 131 7.55 8.39 -13.80
CA GLU A 131 8.42 7.64 -12.91
C GLU A 131 7.63 6.57 -12.15
N PHE A 132 8.24 5.39 -12.01
CA PHE A 132 7.71 4.33 -11.17
C PHE A 132 8.30 4.45 -9.77
N GLU A 133 7.43 4.65 -8.79
CA GLU A 133 7.79 4.94 -7.42
C GLU A 133 7.20 3.91 -6.47
N GLY A 134 7.90 3.65 -5.38
CA GLY A 134 7.50 2.68 -4.39
C GLY A 134 7.84 3.13 -2.98
N ALA A 135 6.97 2.83 -2.04
CA ALA A 135 7.14 3.14 -0.62
C ALA A 135 6.68 1.97 0.24
N ALA A 136 7.34 1.76 1.37
CA ALA A 136 6.89 0.83 2.40
C ALA A 136 7.02 1.48 3.77
N GLY A 137 6.12 1.15 4.68
CA GLY A 137 6.05 1.82 5.96
C GLY A 137 5.25 1.08 7.00
N ALA A 138 5.18 1.69 8.17
CA ALA A 138 4.40 1.23 9.29
C ALA A 138 3.60 2.41 9.85
N ARG A 139 2.34 2.17 10.20
CA ARG A 139 1.48 3.16 10.85
C ARG A 139 0.72 2.56 12.01
N MET A 140 0.40 3.39 12.98
CA MET A 140 -0.38 3.05 14.16
C MET A 140 -1.71 3.80 14.14
N TYR A 141 -2.79 3.10 14.47
CA TYR A 141 -4.16 3.63 14.57
C TYR A 141 -4.48 4.13 15.99
N PHE A 142 -5.32 5.16 16.07
CA PHE A 142 -5.76 5.82 17.31
C PHE A 142 -7.29 5.82 17.46
#